data_AF-A0A5N7DRK6-F1
#
_entry.id   AF-A0A5N7DRK6-F1
#
_cell.length_a   1.000
_cell.length_b   1.000
_cell.length_c   1.000
_cell.angle_alpha   90.00
_cell.angle_beta   90.00
_cell.angle_gamma   90.00
#
_symmetry.space_group_name_H-M   'P 1'
#
loop_
_entity.id
_entity.type
_entity.pdbx_description
1 polymer ?
#
loop_
_entity_poly.entity_id
_entity_poly.type
_entity_poly.pdbx_seq_one_letter_code
_entity_poly.pdbx_strand_id
1 'polypeptide(L)'
;MQIVSLSKLAMLGLAGLAIAHPGVHEPNSMSHSAKRSFLNNAKRSLSQCSSHLERRGLNDRIQARRAAAYEMYRKRSIDTRDYNPSVNTSHHSSLDVTSQTTEQELFAKNPVCILSPEGEIGPFWVKGELVRSDVRDGEPGIPIIMDGQFIDIETCEPIKDLYWDVWNCNSTGVYSGVQSSMNGNGDDDSNLDKTFLRGVQKTDADGVAQFQSMFPGHYSGRTTHVHVVAHVGATQLQNNTITGGHVALQHEQCLHHHQRR
;
A
#
# COMPACT_ATOMS: atom_id res chain seq x y z
N MET A 1 -28.02 17.32 61.39
CA MET A 1 -26.55 17.47 61.47
C MET A 1 -25.98 16.96 60.15
N GLN A 2 -25.28 17.84 59.44
CA GLN A 2 -25.00 17.73 58.00
C GLN A 2 -24.00 16.61 57.67
N ILE A 3 -24.32 15.80 56.67
CA ILE A 3 -23.37 14.89 56.02
C ILE A 3 -22.69 15.70 54.91
N VAL A 4 -21.46 16.15 55.15
CA VAL A 4 -20.64 16.88 54.18
C VAL A 4 -19.58 15.95 53.59
N SER A 5 -19.81 15.60 52.33
CA SER A 5 -18.86 15.45 51.23
C SER A 5 -17.36 15.36 51.56
N LEU A 6 -16.75 14.21 51.25
CA LEU A 6 -15.33 14.07 50.96
C LEU A 6 -15.12 12.81 50.09
N SER A 7 -15.33 12.95 48.78
CA SER A 7 -14.78 12.00 47.79
C SER A 7 -14.47 12.76 46.50
N LYS A 8 -13.30 13.41 46.49
CA LYS A 8 -12.67 13.88 45.25
C LYS A 8 -11.32 13.17 45.11
N LEU A 9 -10.97 12.91 43.85
CA LEU A 9 -9.71 12.36 43.30
C LEU A 9 -9.58 10.83 43.26
N ALA A 10 -9.86 10.27 42.08
CA ALA A 10 -8.81 9.82 41.16
C ALA A 10 -9.43 9.27 39.85
N MET A 11 -9.70 10.15 38.87
CA MET A 11 -9.77 9.71 37.47
C MET A 11 -8.38 9.92 36.86
N LEU A 12 -7.51 8.92 37.03
CA LEU A 12 -6.31 8.78 36.21
C LEU A 12 -6.77 8.26 34.84
N GLY A 13 -6.77 9.14 33.85
CA GLY A 13 -7.02 8.78 32.46
C GLY A 13 -5.99 7.73 32.01
N LEU A 14 -6.47 6.57 31.58
CA LEU A 14 -5.70 5.70 30.70
C LEU A 14 -5.61 6.40 29.33
N ALA A 15 -4.66 7.32 29.19
CA ALA A 15 -4.07 7.58 27.90
C ALA A 15 -3.22 6.34 27.58
N GLY A 16 -3.81 5.38 26.86
CA GLY A 16 -3.05 4.28 26.30
C GLY A 16 -1.94 4.86 25.43
N LEU A 17 -0.69 4.63 25.86
CA LEU A 17 0.49 4.90 25.06
C LEU A 17 0.40 3.99 23.82
N ALA A 18 -0.09 4.53 22.72
CA ALA A 18 0.18 3.97 21.41
C ALA A 18 1.67 4.19 21.16
N ILE A 19 2.49 3.17 21.44
CA ILE A 19 3.89 3.17 21.07
C ILE A 19 3.92 3.02 19.54
N ALA A 20 4.10 4.14 18.84
CA ALA A 20 4.50 4.11 17.44
C ALA A 20 5.86 3.40 17.33
N HIS A 21 6.05 2.58 16.30
CA HIS A 21 7.22 1.73 16.17
C HIS A 21 8.52 2.54 16.08
N PRO A 22 9.64 2.01 16.60
CA PRO A 22 10.95 2.62 16.41
C PRO A 22 11.37 2.49 14.94
N GLY A 23 11.22 3.57 14.19
CA GLY A 23 11.81 3.78 12.88
C GLY A 23 12.63 5.06 12.90
N VAL A 24 13.61 5.18 12.00
CA VAL A 24 14.31 6.46 11.78
C VAL A 24 13.28 7.45 11.23
N HIS A 25 12.81 8.35 12.08
CA HIS A 25 12.05 9.51 11.62
C HIS A 25 13.05 10.45 10.93
N GLU A 26 12.87 10.67 9.62
CA GLU A 26 13.52 11.79 8.94
C GLU A 26 13.22 13.08 9.74
N PRO A 27 14.22 13.93 10.03
CA PRO A 27 14.11 15.06 10.96
C PRO A 27 13.12 16.17 10.53
N ASN A 28 12.40 15.99 9.43
CA ASN A 28 11.43 16.93 8.86
C ASN A 28 9.96 16.50 9.03
N SER A 29 9.64 15.59 9.94
CA SER A 29 8.26 15.09 10.08
C SER A 29 7.22 16.22 10.26
N MET A 30 6.34 16.41 9.28
CA MET A 30 5.20 17.30 9.30
C MET A 30 4.34 17.06 10.54
N SER A 31 3.86 18.13 11.16
CA SER A 31 2.95 18.01 12.30
C SER A 31 1.67 17.26 11.90
N HIS A 32 1.06 16.53 12.85
CA HIS A 32 -0.20 15.82 12.61
C HIS A 32 -1.31 16.72 12.02
N SER A 33 -1.36 17.99 12.42
CA SER A 33 -2.32 18.95 11.87
C SER A 33 -2.00 19.36 10.43
N ALA A 34 -0.71 19.54 10.10
CA ALA A 34 -0.27 19.80 8.73
C ALA A 34 -0.56 18.61 7.81
N LYS A 35 -0.27 17.38 8.27
CA LYS A 35 -0.61 16.14 7.55
C LYS A 35 -2.12 16.00 7.32
N ARG A 36 -2.94 16.26 8.33
CA ARG A 36 -4.42 16.23 8.20
C ARG A 36 -4.93 17.29 7.22
N SER A 37 -4.39 18.50 7.27
CA SER A 37 -4.74 19.58 6.34
C SER A 37 -4.33 19.24 4.91
N PHE A 38 -3.14 18.68 4.71
CA PHE A 38 -2.67 18.19 3.42
C PHE A 38 -3.63 17.15 2.84
N LEU A 39 -3.96 16.10 3.61
CA LEU A 39 -4.84 15.02 3.16
C LEU A 39 -6.24 15.54 2.79
N ASN A 40 -6.80 16.47 3.59
CA ASN A 40 -8.09 17.09 3.29
C ASN A 40 -8.05 17.95 2.01
N ASN A 41 -6.97 18.69 1.80
CA ASN A 41 -6.77 19.49 0.60
C ASN A 41 -6.61 18.61 -0.63
N ALA A 42 -5.74 17.60 -0.56
CA ALA A 42 -5.50 16.67 -1.65
C ALA A 42 -6.77 15.90 -2.05
N LYS A 43 -7.64 15.54 -1.10
CA LYS A 43 -8.94 14.92 -1.40
C LYS A 43 -9.84 15.85 -2.21
N ARG A 44 -9.89 17.13 -1.84
CA ARG A 44 -10.64 18.14 -2.58
C ARG A 44 -10.04 18.37 -3.96
N SER A 45 -8.73 18.54 -4.07
CA SER A 45 -8.04 18.75 -5.35
C SER A 45 -8.27 17.58 -6.30
N LEU A 46 -8.16 16.34 -5.82
CA LEU A 46 -8.43 15.19 -6.68
C LEU A 46 -9.89 15.11 -7.14
N SER A 47 -10.85 15.46 -6.27
CA SER A 47 -12.25 15.53 -6.70
C SER A 47 -12.48 16.56 -7.82
N GLN A 48 -11.67 17.63 -7.85
CA GLN A 48 -11.68 18.62 -8.93
C GLN A 48 -11.05 18.07 -10.22
N CYS A 49 -10.09 17.15 -10.11
CA CYS A 49 -9.50 16.50 -11.28
C CYS A 49 -10.44 15.51 -11.99
N SER A 50 -11.51 15.02 -11.34
CA SER A 50 -12.36 13.94 -11.90
C SER A 50 -12.85 14.24 -13.32
N SER A 51 -13.43 15.43 -13.54
CA SER A 51 -13.96 15.82 -14.86
C SER A 51 -12.85 16.02 -15.90
N HIS A 52 -11.66 16.43 -15.46
CA HIS A 52 -10.49 16.56 -16.33
C HIS A 52 -10.03 15.19 -16.84
N LEU A 53 -9.87 14.23 -15.92
CA LEU A 53 -9.42 12.86 -16.23
C LEU A 53 -10.44 12.12 -17.11
N GLU A 54 -11.74 12.31 -16.86
CA GLU A 54 -12.82 11.78 -17.69
C GLU A 54 -12.77 12.35 -19.11
N ARG A 55 -12.71 13.68 -19.26
CA ARG A 55 -12.67 14.33 -20.58
C ARG A 55 -11.44 13.95 -21.40
N ARG A 56 -10.32 13.63 -20.74
CA ARG A 56 -9.07 13.15 -21.37
C ARG A 56 -9.13 11.67 -21.74
N GLY A 57 -10.23 10.97 -21.43
CA GLY A 57 -10.41 9.53 -21.64
C GLY A 57 -9.45 8.68 -20.80
N LEU A 58 -8.83 9.23 -19.75
CA LEU A 58 -7.87 8.51 -18.94
C LEU A 58 -8.57 7.39 -18.17
N ASN A 59 -9.72 7.69 -17.56
CA ASN A 59 -10.49 6.70 -16.80
C ASN A 59 -10.84 5.48 -17.66
N ASP A 60 -11.26 5.70 -18.92
CA ASP A 60 -11.58 4.62 -19.85
C ASP A 60 -10.36 3.77 -20.20
N ARG A 61 -9.21 4.40 -20.47
CA ARG A 61 -7.94 3.68 -20.72
C ARG A 61 -7.50 2.84 -19.53
N ILE A 62 -7.62 3.38 -18.32
CA ILE A 62 -7.24 2.69 -17.08
C ILE A 62 -8.20 1.54 -16.78
N GLN A 63 -9.51 1.73 -16.99
CA GLN A 63 -10.48 0.65 -16.86
C GLN A 63 -10.18 -0.47 -17.86
N ALA A 64 -9.95 -0.15 -19.13
CA ALA A 64 -9.60 -1.14 -20.15
C ALA A 64 -8.30 -1.88 -19.80
N ARG A 65 -7.29 -1.17 -19.27
CA ARG A 65 -6.02 -1.77 -18.81
C ARG A 65 -6.24 -2.77 -17.68
N ARG A 66 -7.04 -2.41 -16.67
CA ARG A 66 -7.35 -3.29 -15.53
C ARG A 66 -8.12 -4.53 -15.96
N ALA A 67 -9.12 -4.36 -16.84
CA ALA A 67 -9.86 -5.47 -17.42
C ALA A 67 -8.94 -6.42 -18.21
N ALA A 68 -8.03 -5.87 -19.04
CA ALA A 68 -7.05 -6.67 -19.78
C ALA A 68 -6.08 -7.42 -18.86
N ALA A 69 -5.61 -6.79 -17.79
CA ALA A 69 -4.79 -7.45 -16.77
C ALA A 69 -5.59 -8.57 -16.08
N TYR A 70 -6.81 -8.30 -15.65
CA TYR A 70 -7.68 -9.31 -15.05
C TYR A 70 -7.87 -10.51 -15.98
N GLU A 71 -8.20 -10.31 -17.24
CA GLU A 71 -8.36 -11.40 -18.22
C GLU A 71 -7.07 -12.18 -18.46
N MET A 72 -5.91 -11.50 -18.46
CA MET A 72 -4.60 -12.15 -18.57
C MET A 72 -4.31 -13.09 -17.39
N TYR A 73 -4.70 -12.70 -16.17
CA TYR A 73 -4.37 -13.44 -14.96
C TYR A 73 -5.49 -14.36 -14.46
N ARG A 74 -6.75 -14.17 -14.88
CA ARG A 74 -7.91 -15.02 -14.54
C ARG A 74 -7.73 -16.47 -15.01
N LYS A 75 -7.01 -16.67 -16.12
CA LYS A 75 -6.77 -18.01 -16.70
C LYS A 75 -5.69 -18.82 -15.97
N ARG A 76 -5.07 -18.28 -14.92
CA ARG A 76 -4.12 -19.03 -14.08
C ARG A 76 -4.90 -19.69 -12.95
N SER A 77 -4.92 -21.02 -12.95
CA SER A 77 -5.60 -21.85 -11.95
C SER A 77 -5.21 -21.42 -10.53
N ILE A 78 -6.11 -20.73 -9.84
CA ILE A 78 -6.08 -20.68 -8.39
C ILE A 78 -6.63 -22.05 -7.97
N ASP A 79 -5.78 -22.92 -7.44
CA ASP A 79 -6.25 -24.18 -6.88
C ASP A 79 -7.40 -23.88 -5.92
N THR A 80 -8.54 -24.52 -6.17
CA THR A 80 -9.72 -24.40 -5.31
C THR A 80 -9.32 -24.89 -3.93
N ARG A 81 -9.11 -23.98 -2.99
CA ARG A 81 -8.89 -24.35 -1.59
C ARG A 81 -10.14 -25.06 -1.09
N ASP A 82 -9.93 -26.11 -0.30
CA ASP A 82 -11.00 -26.76 0.43
C ASP A 82 -11.65 -25.73 1.36
N TYR A 83 -12.96 -25.56 1.18
CA TYR A 83 -13.69 -24.41 1.64
C TYR A 83 -14.29 -24.68 3.02
N ASN A 84 -13.76 -24.03 4.05
CA ASN A 84 -14.37 -24.02 5.38
C ASN A 84 -15.56 -23.03 5.38
N PRO A 85 -16.78 -23.39 5.83
CA PRO A 85 -18.02 -22.63 5.63
C PRO A 85 -18.15 -21.29 6.38
N SER A 86 -17.07 -20.59 6.70
CA SER A 86 -17.10 -19.26 7.35
C SER A 86 -17.51 -18.10 6.42
N VAL A 87 -18.17 -18.40 5.30
CA VAL A 87 -18.76 -17.42 4.36
C VAL A 87 -20.03 -16.76 4.85
N ASN A 88 -20.67 -17.33 5.87
CA ASN A 88 -21.86 -16.72 6.46
C ASN A 88 -21.50 -15.79 7.64
N THR A 89 -20.21 -15.49 7.85
CA THR A 89 -19.84 -14.44 8.79
C THR A 89 -20.18 -13.09 8.17
N SER A 90 -21.17 -12.40 8.73
CA SER A 90 -21.41 -11.01 8.35
C SER A 90 -20.22 -10.17 8.77
N HIS A 91 -19.62 -9.52 7.78
CA HIS A 91 -18.41 -8.76 8.00
C HIS A 91 -18.67 -7.27 8.20
N HIS A 92 -19.92 -6.89 8.49
CA HIS A 92 -20.39 -5.50 8.63
C HIS A 92 -20.12 -4.62 7.39
N SER A 93 -20.16 -5.22 6.17
CA SER A 93 -20.19 -4.43 4.94
C SER A 93 -21.60 -3.85 4.76
N SER A 94 -21.70 -2.59 4.37
CA SER A 94 -22.93 -2.06 3.75
C SER A 94 -22.98 -2.31 2.24
N LEU A 95 -21.89 -2.82 1.65
CA LEU A 95 -21.80 -3.16 0.23
C LEU A 95 -22.18 -4.63 0.04
N ASP A 96 -23.21 -4.88 -0.78
CA ASP A 96 -23.62 -6.21 -1.22
C ASP A 96 -22.87 -6.58 -2.50
N VAL A 97 -21.99 -7.57 -2.40
CA VAL A 97 -21.11 -8.01 -3.50
C VAL A 97 -21.38 -9.48 -3.77
N THR A 98 -21.70 -9.78 -5.02
CA THR A 98 -21.97 -11.14 -5.50
C THR A 98 -20.94 -11.55 -6.56
N SER A 99 -20.93 -12.82 -6.95
CA SER A 99 -20.11 -13.29 -8.08
C SER A 99 -20.51 -12.68 -9.43
N GLN A 100 -21.62 -11.94 -9.49
CA GLN A 100 -22.12 -11.24 -10.66
C GLN A 100 -21.90 -9.72 -10.59
N THR A 101 -21.34 -9.20 -9.49
CA THR A 101 -21.03 -7.76 -9.37
C THR A 101 -20.01 -7.37 -10.43
N THR A 102 -20.29 -6.28 -11.14
CA THR A 102 -19.47 -5.85 -12.27
C THR A 102 -18.12 -5.30 -11.81
N GLU A 103 -17.08 -5.41 -12.66
CA GLU A 103 -15.77 -4.81 -12.38
C GLU A 103 -15.87 -3.29 -12.17
N GLN A 104 -16.79 -2.64 -12.89
CA GLN A 104 -17.06 -1.22 -12.73
C GLN A 104 -17.59 -0.90 -11.32
N GLU A 105 -18.44 -1.74 -10.74
CA GLU A 105 -18.92 -1.54 -9.35
C GLU A 105 -17.88 -1.90 -8.30
N LEU A 106 -17.02 -2.89 -8.55
CA LEU A 106 -15.95 -3.31 -7.64
C LEU A 106 -14.80 -2.31 -7.61
N PHE A 107 -14.43 -1.75 -8.76
CA PHE A 107 -13.24 -0.93 -8.92
C PHE A 107 -13.53 0.56 -9.16
N ALA A 108 -14.78 0.96 -9.38
CA ALA A 108 -15.17 2.38 -9.44
C ALA A 108 -15.89 2.83 -8.17
N LYS A 109 -15.21 3.69 -7.42
CA LYS A 109 -15.60 5.08 -7.22
C LYS A 109 -14.72 5.82 -6.22
N ASN A 110 -13.89 5.14 -5.41
CA ASN A 110 -13.00 5.84 -4.44
C ASN A 110 -11.85 5.00 -3.81
N PRO A 111 -11.10 4.10 -4.48
CA PRO A 111 -9.80 3.69 -3.92
C PRO A 111 -8.73 4.70 -4.34
N VAL A 112 -8.90 5.95 -3.91
CA VAL A 112 -7.82 6.95 -3.97
C VAL A 112 -7.01 6.80 -2.71
N CYS A 113 -5.84 6.18 -2.83
CA CYS A 113 -4.80 6.36 -1.83
C CYS A 113 -4.21 7.76 -2.05
N ILE A 114 -4.58 8.71 -1.19
CA ILE A 114 -3.89 10.00 -1.15
C ILE A 114 -2.58 9.77 -0.42
N LEU A 115 -1.51 9.71 -1.18
CA LEU A 115 -0.17 9.58 -0.64
C LEU A 115 0.13 10.80 0.22
N SER A 116 0.52 10.56 1.47
CA SER A 116 1.05 11.60 2.33
C SER A 116 2.47 11.94 1.85
N PRO A 117 2.89 13.22 1.86
CA PRO A 117 4.27 13.61 1.56
C PRO A 117 5.26 12.90 2.48
N GLU A 118 4.81 12.53 3.69
CA GLU A 118 5.60 11.77 4.64
C GLU A 118 4.79 10.62 5.27
N GLY A 119 5.39 9.43 5.25
CA GLY A 119 4.87 8.18 5.80
C GLY A 119 5.95 7.47 6.61
N GLU A 120 5.57 6.45 7.38
CA GLU A 120 6.56 5.59 8.03
C GLU A 120 7.17 4.69 6.94
N ILE A 121 8.48 4.84 6.70
CA ILE A 121 9.24 3.90 5.86
C ILE A 121 9.29 2.52 6.54
N GLY A 122 9.13 2.47 7.86
CA GLY A 122 9.34 1.26 8.64
C GLY A 122 10.81 0.82 8.61
N PRO A 123 11.19 -0.18 9.42
CA PRO A 123 12.59 -0.57 9.57
C PRO A 123 13.14 -1.44 8.43
N PHE A 124 12.33 -1.74 7.40
CA PHE A 124 12.63 -2.80 6.43
C PHE A 124 12.77 -2.31 4.97
N TRP A 125 12.94 -1.01 4.75
CA TRP A 125 13.28 -0.48 3.43
C TRP A 125 14.75 -0.72 3.11
N VAL A 126 15.02 -1.21 1.90
CA VAL A 126 16.35 -1.54 1.40
C VAL A 126 16.63 -0.68 0.18
N LYS A 127 17.84 -0.11 0.09
CA LYS A 127 18.25 0.70 -1.06
C LYS A 127 18.87 -0.19 -2.13
N GLY A 128 18.69 0.17 -3.39
CA GLY A 128 19.28 -0.54 -4.52
C GLY A 128 18.42 -1.69 -5.05
N GLU A 129 17.11 -1.63 -4.84
CA GLU A 129 16.16 -2.57 -5.42
C GLU A 129 16.18 -2.55 -6.95
N LEU A 130 15.82 -3.68 -7.54
CA LEU A 130 15.84 -3.89 -8.99
C LEU A 130 14.58 -3.36 -9.65
N VAL A 131 14.75 -2.76 -10.83
CA VAL A 131 13.66 -2.42 -11.74
C VAL A 131 13.13 -3.71 -12.37
N ARG A 132 11.96 -4.18 -11.91
CA ARG A 132 11.36 -5.45 -12.32
C ARG A 132 9.85 -5.47 -12.09
N SER A 133 9.12 -6.14 -12.98
CA SER A 133 7.65 -6.24 -12.90
C SER A 133 7.16 -7.47 -12.13
N ASP A 134 7.95 -8.53 -12.03
CA ASP A 134 7.62 -9.72 -11.22
C ASP A 134 8.53 -9.75 -10.00
N VAL A 135 7.92 -9.61 -8.81
CA VAL A 135 8.63 -9.59 -7.54
C VAL A 135 8.36 -10.85 -6.72
N ARG A 136 7.68 -11.85 -7.27
CA ARG A 136 7.25 -13.02 -6.49
C ARG A 136 8.40 -13.89 -6.02
N ASP A 137 9.45 -14.04 -6.83
CA ASP A 137 10.65 -14.85 -6.55
C ASP A 137 10.34 -16.27 -6.02
N GLY A 138 9.19 -16.84 -6.41
CA GLY A 138 8.74 -18.17 -5.99
C GLY A 138 8.06 -18.24 -4.63
N GLU A 139 7.79 -17.11 -3.97
CA GLU A 139 7.13 -17.09 -2.67
C GLU A 139 5.73 -17.74 -2.71
N PRO A 140 5.40 -18.60 -1.72
CA PRO A 140 4.08 -19.20 -1.63
C PRO A 140 3.04 -18.21 -1.13
N GLY A 141 1.81 -18.32 -1.64
CA GLY A 141 0.69 -17.49 -1.20
C GLY A 141 -0.38 -17.29 -2.25
N ILE A 142 -1.15 -16.21 -2.11
CA ILE A 142 -2.16 -15.80 -3.09
C ILE A 142 -1.51 -14.79 -4.04
N PRO A 143 -1.39 -15.07 -5.35
CA PRO A 143 -0.82 -14.12 -6.29
C PRO A 143 -1.73 -12.90 -6.44
N ILE A 144 -1.12 -11.72 -6.49
CA ILE A 144 -1.82 -10.44 -6.70
C ILE A 144 -1.15 -9.63 -7.81
N ILE A 145 -1.97 -8.78 -8.44
CA ILE A 145 -1.50 -7.74 -9.35
C ILE A 145 -1.66 -6.41 -8.65
N MET A 146 -0.57 -5.67 -8.52
CA MET A 146 -0.57 -4.32 -7.97
C MET A 146 -0.52 -3.34 -9.13
N ASP A 147 -1.59 -2.56 -9.33
CA ASP A 147 -1.73 -1.58 -10.41
C ASP A 147 -1.82 -0.17 -9.79
N GLY A 148 -0.71 0.56 -9.84
CA GLY A 148 -0.56 1.88 -9.23
C GLY A 148 -0.66 2.98 -10.28
N GLN A 149 -1.59 3.92 -10.11
CA GLN A 149 -1.72 5.11 -10.95
C GLN A 149 -1.33 6.37 -10.17
N PHE A 150 -0.40 7.14 -10.72
CA PHE A 150 0.12 8.36 -10.12
C PHE A 150 -0.37 9.57 -10.91
N ILE A 151 -1.16 10.42 -10.23
CA ILE A 151 -1.73 11.65 -10.80
C ILE A 151 -1.22 12.83 -9.99
N ASP A 152 -0.76 13.86 -10.68
CA ASP A 152 -0.49 15.16 -10.08
C ASP A 152 -1.84 15.86 -9.82
N ILE A 153 -2.12 16.14 -8.56
CA ILE A 153 -3.39 16.74 -8.12
C ILE A 153 -3.50 18.24 -8.40
N GLU A 154 -2.40 18.90 -8.75
CA GLU A 154 -2.39 20.32 -9.12
C GLU A 154 -2.65 20.48 -10.63
N THR A 155 -2.01 19.65 -11.44
CA THR A 155 -2.15 19.70 -12.91
C THR A 155 -3.24 18.77 -13.45
N CYS A 156 -3.70 17.81 -12.64
CA CYS A 156 -4.63 16.76 -13.05
C CYS A 156 -4.13 15.94 -14.24
N GLU A 157 -2.80 15.78 -14.36
CA GLU A 157 -2.14 14.99 -15.39
C GLU A 157 -1.43 13.77 -14.78
N PRO A 158 -1.28 12.68 -15.54
CA PRO A 158 -0.50 11.53 -15.08
C PRO A 158 0.99 11.85 -14.92
N ILE A 159 1.59 11.34 -13.84
CA ILE A 159 3.03 11.51 -13.59
C ILE A 159 3.79 10.40 -14.31
N LYS A 160 4.45 10.77 -15.40
CA LYS A 160 5.27 9.87 -16.23
C LYS A 160 6.69 9.77 -15.67
N ASP A 161 7.36 8.66 -15.97
CA ASP A 161 8.77 8.43 -15.64
C ASP A 161 9.07 8.49 -14.12
N LEU A 162 8.04 8.36 -13.28
CA LEU A 162 8.16 8.20 -11.83
C LEU A 162 8.53 6.76 -11.53
N TYR A 163 9.44 6.53 -10.60
CA TYR A 163 9.76 5.18 -10.15
C TYR A 163 8.99 4.86 -8.88
N TRP A 164 8.13 3.86 -8.96
CA TRP A 164 7.37 3.29 -7.85
C TRP A 164 8.16 2.14 -7.24
N ASP A 165 8.71 2.36 -6.05
CA ASP A 165 9.40 1.37 -5.22
C ASP A 165 8.40 0.75 -4.25
N VAL A 166 8.31 -0.58 -4.27
CA VAL A 166 7.39 -1.37 -3.45
C VAL A 166 8.12 -2.45 -2.68
N TRP A 167 7.70 -2.66 -1.44
CA TRP A 167 8.07 -3.84 -0.66
C TRP A 167 6.94 -4.28 0.27
N ASN A 168 6.85 -5.59 0.50
CA ASN A 168 5.94 -6.16 1.49
C ASN A 168 6.52 -7.46 2.08
N CYS A 169 6.00 -7.88 3.22
CA CYS A 169 6.32 -9.19 3.77
C CYS A 169 5.68 -10.31 2.94
N ASN A 170 6.23 -11.52 3.05
CA ASN A 170 5.59 -12.71 2.52
C ASN A 170 4.35 -13.10 3.32
N SER A 171 3.71 -14.21 2.91
CA SER A 171 2.46 -14.69 3.50
C SER A 171 2.56 -15.04 5.00
N THR A 172 3.76 -15.20 5.54
CA THR A 172 4.02 -15.48 6.97
C THR A 172 4.53 -14.27 7.76
N GLY A 173 4.67 -13.10 7.13
CA GLY A 173 5.07 -11.87 7.80
C GLY A 173 6.57 -11.59 7.82
N VAL A 174 7.37 -12.25 6.98
CA VAL A 174 8.82 -12.04 6.85
C VAL A 174 9.16 -11.16 5.64
N TYR A 175 10.01 -10.16 5.83
CA TYR A 175 10.59 -9.32 4.77
C TYR A 175 11.93 -9.90 4.31
N SER A 176 12.17 -9.93 2.99
CA SER A 176 13.46 -10.32 2.41
C SER A 176 14.56 -9.28 2.66
N GLY A 177 15.84 -9.66 2.59
CA GLY A 177 16.96 -8.71 2.56
C GLY A 177 17.24 -7.98 3.87
N VAL A 178 16.59 -8.38 4.96
CA VAL A 178 16.72 -7.74 6.28
C VAL A 178 16.76 -8.78 7.39
N GLN A 179 17.58 -8.50 8.41
CA GLN A 179 17.67 -9.32 9.60
C GLN A 179 17.34 -8.45 10.81
N SER A 180 16.28 -8.82 11.53
CA SER A 180 15.80 -8.07 12.68
C SER A 180 14.91 -8.96 13.53
N SER A 181 15.00 -8.84 14.86
CA SER A 181 14.09 -9.52 15.80
C SER A 181 12.61 -9.19 15.56
N MET A 182 12.32 -8.09 14.84
CA MET A 182 10.96 -7.68 14.47
C MET A 182 10.46 -8.33 13.17
N ASN A 183 11.31 -9.05 12.42
CA ASN A 183 11.01 -9.54 11.07
C ASN A 183 10.38 -10.94 11.03
N GLY A 184 9.71 -11.36 12.11
CA GLY A 184 9.09 -12.69 12.25
C GLY A 184 10.08 -13.86 12.41
N ASN A 185 11.23 -13.80 11.75
CA ASN A 185 12.35 -14.75 11.84
C ASN A 185 13.68 -13.99 11.85
N GLY A 186 14.03 -13.41 13.00
CA GLY A 186 15.15 -12.48 13.12
C GLY A 186 16.55 -13.10 13.12
N ASP A 187 16.66 -14.42 13.26
CA ASP A 187 17.93 -15.14 13.42
C ASP A 187 18.33 -15.91 12.14
N ASP A 188 17.73 -15.57 10.98
CA ASP A 188 17.98 -16.23 9.70
C ASP A 188 18.87 -15.39 8.77
N ASP A 189 20.18 -15.67 8.81
CA ASP A 189 21.18 -15.02 7.94
C ASP A 189 20.92 -15.29 6.45
N SER A 190 20.27 -16.41 6.10
CA SER A 190 20.03 -16.78 4.70
C SER A 190 19.03 -15.86 4.00
N ASN A 191 18.33 -15.02 4.78
CA ASN A 191 17.38 -14.03 4.28
C ASN A 191 18.06 -12.76 3.71
N LEU A 192 19.30 -12.45 4.10
CA LEU A 192 19.98 -11.20 3.72
C LEU A 192 20.23 -11.08 2.21
N ASP A 193 20.45 -12.20 1.52
CA ASP A 193 20.68 -12.24 0.07
C ASP A 193 19.37 -12.40 -0.73
N LYS A 194 18.20 -12.36 -0.07
CA LYS A 194 16.89 -12.51 -0.72
C LYS A 194 16.33 -11.16 -1.11
N THR A 195 15.61 -11.14 -2.23
CA THR A 195 14.97 -9.95 -2.79
C THR A 195 13.47 -10.09 -2.99
N PHE A 196 12.86 -11.21 -2.58
CA PHE A 196 11.45 -11.48 -2.85
C PHE A 196 10.54 -10.34 -2.35
N LEU A 197 9.47 -10.09 -3.10
CA LEU A 197 8.42 -9.11 -2.81
C LEU A 197 8.92 -7.67 -2.68
N ARG A 198 10.03 -7.36 -3.36
CA ARG A 198 10.62 -6.03 -3.50
C ARG A 198 10.90 -5.70 -4.95
N GLY A 199 10.68 -4.46 -5.35
CA GLY A 199 11.05 -4.01 -6.69
C GLY A 199 10.64 -2.59 -6.99
N VAL A 200 11.19 -2.09 -8.09
CA VAL A 200 10.92 -0.75 -8.60
C VAL A 200 10.31 -0.84 -10.00
N GLN A 201 9.32 0.00 -10.31
CA GLN A 201 8.75 0.08 -11.66
C GLN A 201 8.57 1.52 -12.08
N LYS A 202 8.94 1.82 -13.34
CA LYS A 202 8.74 3.14 -13.92
C LYS A 202 7.31 3.29 -14.43
N THR A 203 6.68 4.42 -14.14
CA THR A 203 5.35 4.75 -14.67
C THR A 203 5.40 5.04 -16.17
N ASP A 204 4.35 4.62 -16.87
CA ASP A 204 4.17 4.86 -18.29
C ASP A 204 3.49 6.21 -18.60
N ALA A 205 3.06 6.40 -19.85
CA ALA A 205 2.44 7.63 -20.33
C ALA A 205 1.08 7.95 -19.67
N ASP A 206 0.40 6.96 -19.09
CA ASP A 206 -0.84 7.13 -18.34
C ASP A 206 -0.57 7.19 -16.82
N GLY A 207 0.71 7.31 -16.43
CA GLY A 207 1.14 7.39 -15.04
C GLY A 207 1.00 6.07 -14.29
N VAL A 208 0.99 4.94 -15.01
CA VAL A 208 0.75 3.62 -14.41
C VAL A 208 2.03 2.80 -14.33
N ALA A 209 2.23 2.17 -13.18
CA ALA A 209 3.21 1.10 -12.97
C ALA A 209 2.50 -0.13 -12.40
N GLN A 210 2.97 -1.32 -12.77
CA GLN A 210 2.34 -2.58 -12.37
C GLN A 210 3.37 -3.61 -11.91
N PHE A 211 3.00 -4.37 -10.88
CA PHE A 211 3.75 -5.51 -10.36
C PHE A 211 2.91 -6.78 -10.26
N GLN A 212 3.54 -7.94 -10.49
CA GLN A 212 3.10 -9.25 -10.02
C GLN A 212 3.75 -9.52 -8.66
N SER A 213 2.94 -9.74 -7.63
CA SER A 213 3.40 -9.97 -6.25
C SER A 213 2.56 -11.07 -5.58
N MET A 214 2.78 -11.28 -4.28
CA MET A 214 1.99 -12.17 -3.42
C MET A 214 1.28 -11.35 -2.35
N PHE A 215 0.03 -11.74 -2.04
CA PHE A 215 -0.74 -11.11 -0.97
C PHE A 215 0.03 -11.22 0.36
N PRO A 216 0.37 -10.09 1.02
CA PRO A 216 1.20 -10.12 2.20
C PRO A 216 0.49 -10.75 3.39
N GLY A 217 1.28 -11.34 4.28
CA GLY A 217 0.79 -11.77 5.58
C GLY A 217 0.50 -10.59 6.51
N HIS A 218 0.53 -10.87 7.81
CA HIS A 218 0.56 -9.85 8.85
C HIS A 218 1.68 -10.22 9.83
N TYR A 219 2.18 -9.22 10.55
CA TYR A 219 3.16 -9.40 11.61
C TYR A 219 2.74 -8.59 12.83
N SER A 220 3.31 -8.91 13.99
CA SER A 220 2.83 -8.43 15.29
C SER A 220 2.65 -6.92 15.31
N GLY A 221 1.45 -6.47 15.69
CA GLY A 221 1.10 -5.05 15.81
C GLY A 221 0.73 -4.34 14.52
N ARG A 222 0.70 -5.02 13.36
CA ARG A 222 0.46 -4.39 12.06
C ARG A 222 -0.60 -5.13 11.25
N THR A 223 -1.46 -4.34 10.58
CA THR A 223 -2.39 -4.87 9.57
C THR A 223 -1.63 -5.33 8.33
N THR A 224 -2.25 -6.07 7.43
CA THR A 224 -1.65 -6.38 6.12
C THR A 224 -1.49 -5.10 5.28
N HIS A 225 -0.29 -4.85 4.76
CA HIS A 225 0.04 -3.66 3.99
C HIS A 225 1.12 -3.93 2.93
N VAL A 226 1.19 -3.03 1.96
CA VAL A 226 2.32 -2.87 1.03
C VAL A 226 2.92 -1.49 1.27
N HIS A 227 4.23 -1.43 1.40
CA HIS A 227 4.93 -0.16 1.46
C HIS A 227 5.17 0.38 0.05
N VAL A 228 5.09 1.71 -0.07
CA VAL A 228 5.32 2.41 -1.33
C VAL A 228 6.19 3.65 -1.13
N VAL A 229 7.15 3.83 -2.03
CA VAL A 229 7.92 5.06 -2.18
C VAL A 229 7.87 5.49 -3.65
N ALA A 230 7.70 6.79 -3.87
CA ALA A 230 7.71 7.36 -5.20
C ALA A 230 8.95 8.23 -5.39
N HIS A 231 9.78 7.87 -6.38
CA HIS A 231 10.97 8.63 -6.74
C HIS A 231 10.71 9.45 -8.00
N VAL A 232 10.89 10.78 -7.89
CA VAL A 232 10.75 11.72 -9.01
C VAL A 232 12.12 12.21 -9.44
N GLY A 233 12.37 12.20 -10.75
CA GLY A 233 13.66 12.61 -11.33
C GLY A 233 14.79 11.59 -11.13
N ALA A 234 14.48 10.36 -10.74
CA ALA A 234 15.45 9.27 -10.68
C ALA A 234 15.79 8.77 -12.09
N THR A 235 16.96 8.16 -12.23
CA THR A 235 17.44 7.56 -13.49
C THR A 235 17.79 6.10 -13.27
N GLN A 236 17.36 5.22 -14.18
CA GLN A 236 17.75 3.81 -14.17
C GLN A 236 19.19 3.65 -14.65
N LEU A 237 19.95 2.87 -13.89
CA LEU A 237 21.32 2.46 -14.18
C LEU A 237 21.37 1.17 -15.00
N GLN A 238 22.54 0.88 -15.59
CA GLN A 238 22.75 -0.32 -16.40
C GLN A 238 22.56 -1.64 -15.62
N ASN A 239 22.76 -1.61 -14.30
CA ASN A 239 22.54 -2.76 -13.42
C ASN A 239 21.08 -2.93 -12.99
N ASN A 240 20.13 -2.25 -13.66
CA ASN A 240 18.71 -2.23 -13.32
C ASN A 240 18.37 -1.69 -11.92
N THR A 241 19.21 -0.87 -11.32
CA THR A 241 18.85 -0.09 -10.12
C THR A 241 18.55 1.36 -10.48
N ILE A 242 18.06 2.17 -9.54
CA ILE A 242 17.84 3.61 -9.74
C ILE A 242 18.83 4.47 -8.95
N THR A 243 19.14 5.66 -9.47
CA THR A 243 19.94 6.68 -8.77
C THR A 243 19.37 8.08 -8.96
N GLY A 244 19.80 9.01 -8.10
CA GLY A 244 19.34 10.39 -8.11
C GLY A 244 17.85 10.52 -7.77
N GLY A 245 17.27 11.63 -8.21
CA GLY A 245 15.90 12.00 -7.87
C GLY A 245 15.71 12.41 -6.41
N HIS A 246 14.46 12.69 -6.07
CA HIS A 246 14.03 12.89 -4.69
C HIS A 246 12.80 12.02 -4.40
N VAL A 247 12.63 11.66 -3.13
CA VAL A 247 11.42 10.98 -2.69
C VAL A 247 10.32 12.04 -2.63
N ALA A 248 9.34 11.91 -3.53
CA ALA A 248 8.21 12.83 -3.56
C ALA A 248 7.16 12.45 -2.51
N LEU A 249 6.96 11.15 -2.28
CA LEU A 249 5.87 10.61 -1.46
C LEU A 249 6.28 9.28 -0.82
N GLN A 250 5.78 9.01 0.38
CA GLN A 250 5.97 7.76 1.11
C GLN A 250 4.66 7.34 1.79
N HIS A 251 4.27 6.07 1.64
CA HIS A 251 3.02 5.59 2.26
C HIS A 251 3.05 4.08 2.51
N GLU A 252 2.22 3.65 3.45
CA GLU A 252 1.88 2.25 3.65
C GLU A 252 0.43 2.06 3.24
N GLN A 253 0.21 1.34 2.15
CA GLN A 253 -1.14 1.07 1.68
C GLN A 253 -1.69 -0.17 2.38
N CYS A 254 -2.69 0.03 3.24
CA CYS A 254 -3.46 -1.06 3.83
C CYS A 254 -4.19 -1.83 2.74
N LEU A 255 -3.76 -3.06 2.48
CA LEU A 255 -4.48 -3.94 1.57
C LEU A 255 -5.74 -4.45 2.28
N HIS A 256 -6.89 -4.04 1.78
CA HIS A 256 -8.16 -4.60 2.22
C HIS A 256 -8.41 -5.85 1.38
N HIS A 257 -8.00 -7.02 1.89
CA HIS A 257 -8.59 -8.25 1.41
C HIS A 257 -10.01 -8.30 1.94
N HIS A 258 -10.99 -8.50 1.07
CA HIS A 258 -12.30 -8.97 1.50
C HIS A 258 -12.23 -10.44 1.94
N GLN A 259 -11.16 -10.89 2.60
CA GLN A 259 -11.22 -11.98 3.57
C GLN A 259 -11.48 -11.37 4.93
N ARG A 260 -12.71 -10.91 5.08
CA ARG A 260 -13.22 -10.70 6.40
C ARG A 260 -13.44 -12.11 7.00
N ARG A 261 -13.11 -12.31 8.27
CA ARG A 261 -13.33 -13.59 8.99
C ARG A 261 -14.80 -13.74 9.36
#